data_AF-A0A7S2D938-F1
#
_entry.id   AF-A0A7S2D938-F1
#
_cell.length_a   1.000
_cell.length_b   1.000
_cell.length_c   1.000
_cell.angle_alpha   90.00
_cell.angle_beta   90.00
_cell.angle_gamma   90.00
#
_symmetry.space_group_name_H-M   'P 1'
#
loop_
_entity.id
_entity.type
_entity.pdbx_description
1 polymer ?
#
loop_
_entity_poly.entity_id
_entity_poly.type
_entity_poly.pdbx_seq_one_letter_code
_entity_poly.pdbx_strand_id
1 'polypeptide(L)'
;GALYISSGSTIDVYESTFDSNSAMAGAALYLWSCTVSLTSCKFEDNTATDAANAIYISGGVTINITDTYVNYTERVGTSTHVEDGLDYAHASGSKCRAGNYGNCELVGSTWSCATDECHPCPHGKYSKAGAGGESECLSCQIGRYSNETATKWCSVCGAGSYATTDARDTDGDGVLSGATFCMLCPQGKYQPDELSYLCSDCTSGKSSARGSTNCTACSSGKYASSTGSSECVDCESGKKATSFVAADDCTKCTSPFSSSEGSTNCSLCKETYFMKGGTCHSCPSNTKCPLGTSVANIVVNSGYWRVG
;
A
#
# COMPACT_ATOMS: atom_id res chain seq x y z
N GLY A 1 12.48 -28.34 1.81
CA GLY A 1 11.43 -27.58 1.12
C GLY A 1 11.20 -28.07 -0.28
N ALA A 2 10.54 -27.25 -1.09
CA ALA A 2 10.29 -27.46 -2.52
C ALA A 2 11.57 -27.74 -3.31
N LEU A 3 12.66 -27.06 -2.96
CA LEU A 3 13.98 -27.24 -3.55
C LEU A 3 15.04 -27.46 -2.47
N TYR A 4 15.92 -28.44 -2.69
CA TYR A 4 17.09 -28.72 -1.86
C TYR A 4 18.33 -28.64 -2.75
N ILE A 5 19.21 -27.66 -2.49
CA ILE A 5 20.40 -27.41 -3.31
C ILE A 5 21.63 -27.51 -2.42
N SER A 6 22.59 -28.34 -2.82
CA SER A 6 23.79 -28.52 -2.01
C SER A 6 25.05 -28.89 -2.79
N SER A 7 26.17 -29.09 -2.08
CA SER A 7 27.38 -29.77 -2.59
C SER A 7 28.08 -29.04 -3.75
N GLY A 8 28.22 -27.72 -3.64
CA GLY A 8 28.85 -26.85 -4.64
C GLY A 8 27.97 -26.54 -5.85
N SER A 9 26.71 -26.99 -5.86
CA SER A 9 25.79 -26.77 -6.98
C SER A 9 25.51 -25.29 -7.20
N THR A 10 25.28 -24.90 -8.46
CA THR A 10 24.82 -23.56 -8.83
C THR A 10 23.45 -23.67 -9.50
N ILE A 11 22.49 -22.82 -9.12
CA ILE A 11 21.16 -22.75 -9.73
C ILE A 11 20.70 -21.31 -9.89
N ASP A 12 20.01 -21.03 -10.99
CA ASP A 12 19.35 -19.76 -11.20
C ASP A 12 17.84 -19.99 -11.36
N VAL A 13 17.03 -19.23 -10.63
CA VAL A 13 15.57 -19.32 -10.60
C VAL A 13 15.00 -17.98 -11.03
N TYR A 14 14.12 -18.00 -12.02
CA TYR A 14 13.53 -16.80 -12.62
C TYR A 14 12.00 -16.89 -12.57
N GLU A 15 11.34 -15.76 -12.27
CA GLU A 15 9.88 -15.57 -12.41
C GLU A 15 9.03 -16.69 -11.77
N SER A 16 9.45 -17.20 -10.62
CA SER A 16 8.86 -18.38 -9.99
C SER A 16 8.17 -18.07 -8.67
N THR A 17 6.99 -18.67 -8.45
CA THR A 17 6.26 -18.57 -7.18
C THR A 17 6.34 -19.86 -6.37
N PHE A 18 6.86 -19.77 -5.15
CA PHE A 18 6.89 -20.81 -4.14
C PHE A 18 5.82 -20.52 -3.09
N ASP A 19 4.66 -21.16 -3.24
CA ASP A 19 3.50 -20.92 -2.38
C ASP A 19 3.17 -22.15 -1.52
N SER A 20 2.78 -21.92 -0.27
CA SER A 20 2.17 -22.92 0.62
C SER A 20 3.01 -24.19 0.86
N ASN A 21 4.34 -24.09 0.82
CA ASN A 21 5.22 -25.25 1.05
C ASN A 21 5.42 -25.49 2.55
N SER A 22 5.65 -26.76 2.94
CA SER A 22 5.97 -27.13 4.33
C SER A 22 7.19 -28.04 4.44
N ALA A 23 8.03 -27.81 5.45
CA ALA A 23 9.19 -28.66 5.76
C ALA A 23 9.60 -28.55 7.23
N MET A 24 10.63 -29.31 7.64
CA MET A 24 11.29 -29.08 8.92
C MET A 24 12.09 -27.78 8.92
N ALA A 25 12.86 -27.54 7.86
CA ALA A 25 13.57 -26.29 7.66
C ALA A 25 13.54 -25.88 6.19
N GLY A 26 13.36 -24.59 5.91
CA GLY A 26 13.37 -24.04 4.55
C GLY A 26 12.29 -24.67 3.68
N ALA A 27 11.03 -24.32 3.94
CA ALA A 27 9.89 -24.97 3.32
C ALA A 27 9.80 -24.75 1.81
N ALA A 28 10.28 -23.61 1.29
CA ALA A 28 10.49 -23.43 -0.13
C ALA A 28 11.89 -23.87 -0.58
N LEU A 29 12.94 -23.32 0.03
CA LEU A 29 14.33 -23.59 -0.35
C LEU A 29 15.15 -24.06 0.85
N TYR A 30 15.96 -25.10 0.65
CA TYR A 30 17.00 -25.51 1.58
C TYR A 30 18.35 -25.51 0.86
N LEU A 31 19.28 -24.67 1.30
CA LEU A 31 20.56 -24.44 0.66
C LEU A 31 21.71 -24.86 1.57
N TRP A 32 22.65 -25.64 1.03
CA TRP A 32 23.83 -26.09 1.77
C TRP A 32 25.11 -26.11 0.93
N SER A 33 26.05 -25.21 1.18
CA SER A 33 27.31 -25.12 0.44
C SER A 33 27.11 -24.99 -1.08
N CYS A 34 26.35 -24.00 -1.55
CA CYS A 34 25.94 -23.87 -2.96
C CYS A 34 25.89 -22.40 -3.42
N THR A 35 25.64 -22.17 -4.71
CA THR A 35 25.38 -20.86 -5.30
C THR A 35 23.96 -20.80 -5.84
N VAL A 36 23.21 -19.74 -5.57
CA VAL A 36 21.82 -19.57 -6.03
C VAL A 36 21.61 -18.14 -6.53
N SER A 37 20.97 -17.97 -7.69
CA SER A 37 20.43 -16.67 -8.11
C SER A 37 18.91 -16.74 -8.18
N LEU A 38 18.21 -15.79 -7.58
CA LEU A 38 16.74 -15.65 -7.61
C LEU A 38 16.41 -14.31 -8.27
N THR A 39 15.64 -14.34 -9.35
CA THR A 39 15.22 -13.13 -10.07
C THR A 39 13.71 -13.15 -10.25
N SER A 40 13.01 -12.08 -9.86
CA SER A 40 11.55 -11.94 -10.01
C SER A 40 10.74 -13.08 -9.38
N CYS A 41 11.22 -13.68 -8.29
CA CYS A 41 10.54 -14.81 -7.63
C CYS A 41 9.61 -14.35 -6.50
N LYS A 42 8.69 -15.21 -6.06
CA LYS A 42 7.72 -14.91 -4.99
C LYS A 42 7.63 -16.09 -4.02
N PHE A 43 7.70 -15.85 -2.72
CA PHE A 43 7.61 -16.89 -1.69
C PHE A 43 6.48 -16.54 -0.72
N GLU A 44 5.39 -17.27 -0.80
CA GLU A 44 4.15 -17.01 -0.07
C GLU A 44 3.76 -18.20 0.81
N ASP A 45 3.24 -17.93 2.01
CA ASP A 45 2.61 -18.93 2.88
C ASP A 45 3.42 -20.21 3.17
N ASN A 46 4.75 -20.11 3.06
CA ASN A 46 5.65 -21.21 3.33
C ASN A 46 5.87 -21.38 4.84
N THR A 47 5.77 -22.61 5.36
CA THR A 47 5.79 -22.90 6.80
C THR A 47 6.81 -23.98 7.16
N ALA A 48 7.80 -23.66 7.99
CA ALA A 48 8.74 -24.65 8.53
C ALA A 48 8.48 -24.93 10.02
N THR A 49 8.68 -26.17 10.47
CA THR A 49 8.42 -26.55 11.87
C THR A 49 9.60 -26.32 12.83
N ASP A 50 10.82 -26.18 12.31
CA ASP A 50 12.05 -26.10 13.12
C ASP A 50 12.85 -24.80 12.86
N ALA A 51 13.19 -24.50 11.59
CA ALA A 51 14.00 -23.32 11.27
C ALA A 51 13.73 -22.72 9.89
N ALA A 52 13.61 -21.39 9.83
CA ALA A 52 13.46 -20.57 8.62
C ALA A 52 12.31 -21.02 7.70
N ASN A 53 11.17 -20.32 7.77
CA ASN A 53 9.93 -20.82 7.16
C ASN A 53 10.05 -21.03 5.65
N ALA A 54 10.50 -20.03 4.88
CA ALA A 54 10.59 -20.11 3.42
C ALA A 54 11.96 -20.64 2.95
N ILE A 55 13.05 -19.97 3.31
CA ILE A 55 14.39 -20.29 2.80
C ILE A 55 15.32 -20.59 3.97
N TYR A 56 15.89 -21.79 4.00
CA TYR A 56 16.91 -22.20 4.96
C TYR A 56 18.27 -22.28 4.30
N ILE A 57 19.30 -21.74 4.96
CA ILE A 57 20.64 -21.65 4.40
C ILE A 57 21.67 -22.06 5.45
N SER A 58 22.62 -22.89 5.02
CA SER A 58 23.69 -23.41 5.86
C SER A 58 24.95 -23.68 5.02
N GLY A 59 26.11 -23.80 5.66
CA GLY A 59 27.30 -24.36 5.01
C GLY A 59 27.99 -23.49 3.94
N GLY A 60 27.94 -22.16 4.00
CA GLY A 60 28.68 -21.31 3.06
C GLY A 60 28.04 -21.26 1.67
N VAL A 61 26.92 -20.55 1.59
CA VAL A 61 26.13 -20.38 0.37
C VAL A 61 26.34 -18.97 -0.18
N THR A 62 26.47 -18.86 -1.50
CA THR A 62 26.41 -17.59 -2.22
C THR A 62 25.02 -17.43 -2.79
N ILE A 63 24.28 -16.39 -2.40
CA ILE A 63 22.94 -16.12 -2.95
C ILE A 63 22.89 -14.72 -3.57
N ASN A 64 22.32 -14.62 -4.77
CA ASN A 64 22.03 -13.36 -5.45
C ASN A 64 20.52 -13.22 -5.58
N ILE A 65 19.93 -12.12 -5.09
CA ILE A 65 18.48 -11.91 -5.18
C ILE A 65 18.19 -10.61 -5.93
N THR A 66 17.27 -10.66 -6.89
CA THR A 66 16.82 -9.51 -7.70
C THR A 66 15.30 -9.56 -7.83
N ASP A 67 14.62 -8.45 -7.57
CA ASP A 67 13.15 -8.29 -7.72
C ASP A 67 12.30 -9.43 -7.13
N THR A 68 12.79 -10.09 -6.08
CA THR A 68 12.16 -11.29 -5.50
C THR A 68 11.54 -10.96 -4.15
N TYR A 69 10.35 -11.51 -3.89
CA TYR A 69 9.55 -11.27 -2.69
C TYR A 69 9.53 -12.49 -1.77
N VAL A 70 9.94 -12.37 -0.50
CA VAL A 70 9.79 -13.44 0.51
C VAL A 70 8.94 -12.97 1.68
N ASN A 71 7.79 -13.61 1.91
CA ASN A 71 6.91 -13.23 3.01
C ASN A 71 7.45 -13.69 4.38
N TYR A 72 7.13 -12.90 5.42
CA TYR A 72 7.45 -13.03 6.84
C TYR A 72 7.77 -14.45 7.31
N THR A 73 9.01 -14.66 7.78
CA THR A 73 9.38 -15.88 8.52
C THR A 73 9.87 -15.46 9.91
N GLU A 74 9.16 -15.88 10.96
CA GLU A 74 9.37 -15.43 12.35
C GLU A 74 10.72 -15.86 12.98
N ARG A 75 11.61 -16.54 12.25
CA ARG A 75 12.92 -16.95 12.75
C ARG A 75 13.86 -17.42 11.63
N VAL A 76 14.80 -16.57 11.23
CA VAL A 76 15.99 -17.01 10.49
C VAL A 76 16.97 -17.62 11.49
N GLY A 77 17.01 -18.95 11.58
CA GLY A 77 18.00 -19.70 12.37
C GLY A 77 19.38 -19.59 11.73
N THR A 78 20.40 -19.28 12.52
CA THR A 78 21.72 -18.86 12.07
C THR A 78 22.59 -20.00 11.50
N SER A 79 22.98 -19.92 10.22
CA SER A 79 24.38 -19.85 9.78
C SER A 79 24.47 -19.39 8.30
N THR A 80 24.64 -18.07 8.13
CA THR A 80 25.07 -17.34 6.90
C THR A 80 24.21 -17.44 5.62
N HIS A 81 23.51 -16.32 5.38
CA HIS A 81 23.11 -15.68 4.11
C HIS A 81 21.82 -16.13 3.35
N VAL A 82 20.63 -15.92 3.94
CA VAL A 82 19.31 -15.69 3.28
C VAL A 82 19.00 -14.20 3.18
N GLU A 83 19.11 -13.56 2.02
CA GLU A 83 18.64 -12.18 1.80
C GLU A 83 17.11 -12.09 1.93
N ASP A 84 16.64 -12.07 3.16
CA ASP A 84 15.66 -11.13 3.67
C ASP A 84 15.96 -10.97 5.16
N GLY A 85 16.53 -9.82 5.53
CA GLY A 85 17.02 -9.60 6.89
C GLY A 85 18.40 -10.21 7.19
N LEU A 86 19.37 -10.08 6.29
CA LEU A 86 20.76 -10.39 6.62
C LEU A 86 21.43 -9.25 7.35
N ASP A 87 21.49 -9.41 8.66
CA ASP A 87 22.68 -9.06 9.43
C ASP A 87 23.89 -9.62 8.67
N TYR A 88 24.52 -8.78 7.87
CA TYR A 88 25.87 -9.00 7.37
C TYR A 88 26.71 -9.35 8.60
N ALA A 89 27.05 -10.62 8.76
CA ALA A 89 28.25 -10.97 9.48
C ALA A 89 29.44 -10.54 8.61
N HIS A 90 29.66 -9.22 8.49
CA HIS A 90 30.88 -8.69 7.90
C HIS A 90 31.69 -7.98 8.97
N ALA A 91 32.87 -8.57 9.16
CA ALA A 91 34.08 -7.97 9.68
C ALA A 91 33.84 -6.95 10.79
N SER A 92 33.75 -7.45 12.02
CA SER A 92 34.14 -6.72 13.22
C SER A 92 35.62 -6.33 13.12
N GLY A 93 35.90 -5.30 12.32
CA GLY A 93 37.19 -4.62 12.24
C GLY A 93 37.08 -3.19 12.76
N SER A 94 35.93 -2.53 12.56
CA SER A 94 35.71 -1.18 13.09
C SER A 94 35.56 -1.19 14.61
N LYS A 95 36.27 -0.29 15.30
CA LYS A 95 36.00 0.03 16.71
C LYS A 95 34.80 0.98 16.86
N CYS A 96 34.12 1.31 15.77
CA CYS A 96 33.01 2.24 15.76
C CYS A 96 31.78 1.60 16.39
N ARG A 97 31.01 2.41 17.12
CA ARG A 97 29.77 1.96 17.74
C ARG A 97 28.70 1.79 16.67
N ALA A 98 27.69 0.98 16.99
CA ALA A 98 26.45 0.88 16.22
C ALA A 98 25.95 2.26 15.74
N GLY A 99 25.55 2.31 14.48
CA GLY A 99 25.15 3.49 13.75
C GLY A 99 26.28 4.21 13.01
N ASN A 100 27.55 3.91 13.31
CA ASN A 100 28.68 4.60 12.71
C ASN A 100 29.48 3.67 11.81
N TYR A 101 30.28 4.25 10.93
CA TYR A 101 31.27 3.56 10.13
C TYR A 101 32.66 4.17 10.34
N GLY A 102 33.71 3.36 10.21
CA GLY A 102 35.10 3.85 10.16
C GLY A 102 35.62 3.96 8.73
N ASN A 103 36.81 4.53 8.55
CA ASN A 103 37.58 4.40 7.30
C ASN A 103 38.58 3.27 7.46
N CYS A 104 38.12 2.04 7.27
CA CYS A 104 38.96 0.88 7.42
C CYS A 104 39.49 0.39 6.07
N GLU A 105 40.79 0.09 6.02
CA GLU A 105 41.43 -0.44 4.83
C GLU A 105 41.90 -1.87 5.08
N LEU A 106 41.89 -2.68 4.02
CA LEU A 106 42.41 -4.04 4.04
C LEU A 106 43.94 -3.99 3.92
N VAL A 107 44.63 -4.23 5.04
CA VAL A 107 46.11 -4.27 5.09
C VAL A 107 46.52 -5.73 5.18
N GLY A 108 46.96 -6.33 4.07
CA GLY A 108 47.28 -7.75 3.99
C GLY A 108 46.00 -8.62 4.03
N SER A 109 45.82 -9.43 5.09
CA SER A 109 44.61 -10.23 5.32
C SER A 109 43.78 -9.75 6.53
N THR A 110 44.08 -8.55 7.05
CA THR A 110 43.46 -7.99 8.26
C THR A 110 42.88 -6.61 7.97
N TRP A 111 41.67 -6.35 8.48
CA TRP A 111 41.00 -5.04 8.39
C TRP A 111 41.60 -4.10 9.44
N SER A 112 42.24 -3.02 9.01
CA SER A 112 42.83 -2.01 9.90
C SER A 112 42.03 -0.72 9.79
N CYS A 113 41.41 -0.32 10.89
CA CYS A 113 40.64 0.91 10.97
C CYS A 113 41.47 2.00 11.63
N ALA A 114 41.47 3.22 11.08
CA ALA A 114 41.89 4.39 11.83
C ALA A 114 41.00 4.47 13.09
N THR A 115 41.58 4.24 14.27
CA THR A 115 40.81 3.88 15.47
C THR A 115 39.99 5.02 16.07
N ASP A 116 40.18 6.26 15.59
CA ASP A 116 39.64 7.46 16.22
C ASP A 116 38.66 8.27 15.34
N GLU A 117 38.42 7.86 14.08
CA GLU A 117 37.49 8.55 13.18
C GLU A 117 36.30 7.66 12.84
N CYS A 118 35.20 7.86 13.59
CA CYS A 118 33.90 7.25 13.30
C CYS A 118 32.96 8.29 12.70
N HIS A 119 32.39 7.96 11.56
CA HIS A 119 31.42 8.77 10.85
C HIS A 119 30.01 8.19 11.00
N PRO A 120 28.97 9.02 11.12
CA PRO A 120 27.61 8.52 11.26
C PRO A 120 27.13 7.94 9.93
N CYS A 121 26.50 6.76 9.96
CA CYS A 121 25.77 6.27 8.79
C CYS A 121 24.71 7.32 8.37
N PRO A 122 24.58 7.60 7.07
CA PRO A 122 23.66 8.63 6.58
C PRO A 122 22.20 8.22 6.75
N HIS A 123 21.28 9.16 6.51
CA HIS A 123 19.83 8.89 6.50
C HIS A 123 19.48 7.73 5.57
N GLY A 124 18.44 6.98 5.93
CA GLY A 124 18.03 5.80 5.19
C GLY A 124 19.04 4.65 5.27
N LYS A 125 20.10 4.77 6.09
CA LYS A 125 21.04 3.70 6.39
C LYS A 125 21.24 3.52 7.90
N TYR A 126 21.72 2.34 8.28
CA TYR A 126 21.99 1.97 9.66
C TYR A 126 23.19 1.03 9.78
N SER A 127 23.70 0.88 10.99
CA SER A 127 24.66 -0.17 11.32
C SER A 127 24.39 -0.73 12.70
N LYS A 128 24.20 -2.04 12.82
CA LYS A 128 23.90 -2.67 14.11
C LYS A 128 25.12 -2.82 15.02
N ALA A 129 26.30 -3.01 14.42
CA ALA A 129 27.54 -3.32 15.14
C ALA A 129 28.69 -2.32 14.89
N GLY A 130 28.51 -1.34 13.99
CA GLY A 130 29.57 -0.44 13.53
C GLY A 130 30.20 -0.95 12.24
N ALA A 131 30.07 -0.19 11.15
CA ALA A 131 30.52 -0.57 9.82
C ALA A 131 32.02 -0.26 9.59
N GLY A 132 32.68 -1.02 8.73
CA GLY A 132 34.08 -0.79 8.33
C GLY A 132 34.27 0.32 7.29
N GLY A 133 33.18 0.75 6.64
CA GLY A 133 33.15 1.80 5.63
C GLY A 133 31.73 2.30 5.39
N GLU A 134 31.58 3.44 4.72
CA GLU A 134 30.25 4.03 4.44
C GLU A 134 29.37 3.09 3.60
N SER A 135 29.99 2.39 2.64
CA SER A 135 29.33 1.39 1.80
C SER A 135 28.80 0.18 2.56
N GLU A 136 29.29 -0.04 3.79
CA GLU A 136 28.85 -1.13 4.67
C GLU A 136 27.72 -0.69 5.63
N CYS A 137 27.32 0.59 5.63
CA CYS A 137 26.08 0.99 6.25
C CYS A 137 24.90 0.37 5.48
N LEU A 138 24.08 -0.42 6.17
CA LEU A 138 22.94 -1.14 5.60
C LEU A 138 21.80 -0.17 5.32
N SER A 139 21.22 -0.20 4.12
CA SER A 139 20.04 0.60 3.79
C SER A 139 18.80 0.12 4.54
N CYS A 140 17.89 1.05 4.88
CA CYS A 140 16.56 0.75 5.34
C CYS A 140 15.78 0.04 4.24
N GLN A 141 15.52 -1.25 4.43
CA GLN A 141 14.78 -2.06 3.46
C GLN A 141 13.29 -1.73 3.47
N ILE A 142 12.57 -2.28 2.49
CA ILE A 142 11.13 -2.13 2.23
C ILE A 142 10.30 -1.84 3.49
N GLY A 143 9.51 -0.77 3.42
CA GLY A 143 8.61 -0.38 4.50
C GLY A 143 9.27 0.05 5.79
N ARG A 144 10.59 0.27 5.80
CA ARG A 144 11.33 0.85 6.91
C ARG A 144 12.01 2.13 6.50
N TYR A 145 12.24 3.01 7.46
CA TYR A 145 12.86 4.31 7.21
C TYR A 145 13.79 4.74 8.36
N SER A 146 14.68 5.68 8.07
CA SER A 146 15.44 6.43 9.08
C SER A 146 15.67 7.86 8.62
N ASN A 147 15.05 8.81 9.32
CA ASN A 147 15.29 10.24 9.15
C ASN A 147 16.44 10.76 10.02
N GLU A 148 17.11 9.90 10.78
CA GLU A 148 18.26 10.23 11.62
C GLU A 148 19.55 9.64 11.04
N THR A 149 20.65 10.34 11.25
CA THR A 149 22.01 9.81 11.03
C THR A 149 22.46 9.01 12.24
N ALA A 150 23.45 8.15 12.09
CA ALA A 150 23.95 7.28 13.16
C ALA A 150 22.91 6.30 13.72
N THR A 151 21.92 5.94 12.91
CA THR A 151 20.85 5.01 13.30
C THR A 151 21.36 3.58 13.43
N LYS A 152 20.89 2.88 14.46
CA LYS A 152 21.24 1.47 14.71
C LYS A 152 20.29 0.47 14.05
N TRP A 153 19.09 0.92 13.69
CA TRP A 153 18.00 0.14 13.10
C TRP A 153 16.93 1.06 12.52
N CYS A 154 16.35 0.67 11.39
CA CYS A 154 15.29 1.46 10.74
C CYS A 154 13.91 1.21 11.35
N SER A 155 13.16 2.30 11.52
CA SER A 155 11.78 2.30 12.01
C SER A 155 10.83 1.73 10.96
N VAL A 156 9.76 1.08 11.40
CA VAL A 156 8.73 0.51 10.51
C VAL A 156 7.71 1.57 10.13
N CYS A 157 7.25 1.54 8.87
CA CYS A 157 6.02 2.17 8.46
C CYS A 157 4.83 1.30 8.86
N GLY A 158 3.99 1.81 9.75
CA GLY A 158 2.74 1.15 10.13
C GLY A 158 1.69 1.23 9.02
N ALA A 159 0.60 0.47 9.19
CA ALA A 159 -0.53 0.46 8.26
C ALA A 159 -1.05 1.87 7.95
N GLY A 160 -1.51 2.08 6.72
CA GLY A 160 -1.91 3.38 6.19
C GLY A 160 -0.74 4.27 5.81
N SER A 161 0.50 3.78 5.87
CA SER A 161 1.72 4.51 5.51
C SER A 161 2.61 3.72 4.57
N TYR A 162 3.56 4.41 3.93
CA TYR A 162 4.55 3.84 3.03
C TYR A 162 5.92 4.51 3.19
N ALA A 163 6.99 3.75 2.93
CA ALA A 163 8.37 4.23 3.05
C ALA A 163 8.86 4.91 1.76
N THR A 164 9.36 6.14 1.86
CA THR A 164 9.81 6.95 0.71
C THR A 164 11.07 7.76 1.06
N THR A 165 11.75 8.29 0.05
CA THR A 165 12.89 9.22 0.20
C THR A 165 12.49 10.69 0.09
N ASP A 166 11.25 10.99 -0.32
CA ASP A 166 10.74 12.36 -0.45
C ASP A 166 9.71 12.68 0.63
N ALA A 167 9.99 13.67 1.47
CA ALA A 167 9.05 14.17 2.48
C ALA A 167 7.81 14.85 1.88
N ARG A 168 7.80 15.10 0.57
CA ARG A 168 6.70 15.72 -0.17
C ARG A 168 6.07 14.77 -1.19
N ASP A 169 6.34 13.48 -1.05
CA ASP A 169 5.70 12.44 -1.85
C ASP A 169 4.17 12.52 -1.70
N THR A 170 3.48 12.54 -2.84
CA THR A 170 2.01 12.69 -2.92
C THR A 170 1.35 11.63 -3.78
N ASP A 171 2.11 10.79 -4.48
CA ASP A 171 1.55 9.76 -5.34
C ASP A 171 1.37 8.45 -4.58
N GLY A 172 2.07 8.20 -3.47
CA GLY A 172 1.93 6.96 -2.72
C GLY A 172 2.87 5.85 -3.20
N ASP A 173 3.83 6.18 -4.06
CA ASP A 173 4.75 5.24 -4.71
C ASP A 173 6.16 5.42 -4.13
N GLY A 174 6.44 4.70 -3.05
CA GLY A 174 7.68 4.81 -2.31
C GLY A 174 8.86 4.01 -2.88
N VAL A 175 9.84 3.73 -2.02
CA VAL A 175 11.08 3.05 -2.41
C VAL A 175 11.26 1.69 -1.72
N LEU A 176 11.89 0.77 -2.42
CA LEU A 176 12.22 -0.56 -1.89
C LEU A 176 13.41 -0.54 -0.92
N SER A 177 14.26 0.49 -0.96
CA SER A 177 15.42 0.60 -0.07
C SER A 177 15.87 2.05 0.11
N GLY A 178 16.50 2.33 1.26
CA GLY A 178 17.09 3.63 1.57
C GLY A 178 16.09 4.71 1.98
N ALA A 179 14.86 4.33 2.34
CA ALA A 179 13.83 5.31 2.69
C ALA A 179 14.24 6.13 3.93
N THR A 180 14.00 7.43 3.84
CA THR A 180 14.31 8.40 4.89
C THR A 180 13.05 8.89 5.59
N PHE A 181 11.88 8.69 4.98
CA PHE A 181 10.59 9.11 5.50
C PHE A 181 9.58 7.97 5.48
N CYS A 182 8.60 8.11 6.37
CA CYS A 182 7.38 7.33 6.37
C CYS A 182 6.20 8.25 6.18
N MET A 183 5.51 8.10 5.06
CA MET A 183 4.44 9.01 4.65
C MET A 183 3.10 8.30 4.73
N LEU A 184 2.07 9.00 5.21
CA LEU A 184 0.70 8.49 5.14
C LEU A 184 0.29 8.36 3.67
N CYS A 185 -0.42 7.28 3.32
CA CYS A 185 -0.99 7.12 1.99
C CYS A 185 -1.83 8.34 1.59
N PRO A 186 -1.68 8.87 0.38
CA PRO A 186 -2.49 9.99 -0.09
C PRO A 186 -3.97 9.61 -0.13
N GLN A 187 -4.84 10.62 -0.10
CA GLN A 187 -6.28 10.42 -0.26
C GLN A 187 -6.60 9.70 -1.57
N GLY A 188 -7.60 8.81 -1.55
CA GLY A 188 -7.90 7.93 -2.66
C GLY A 188 -7.01 6.70 -2.78
N LYS A 189 -5.95 6.59 -1.95
CA LYS A 189 -5.15 5.37 -1.80
C LYS A 189 -5.25 4.79 -0.38
N TYR A 190 -4.86 3.54 -0.22
CA TYR A 190 -4.86 2.84 1.07
C TYR A 190 -3.72 1.81 1.17
N GLN A 191 -3.37 1.45 2.40
CA GLN A 191 -2.41 0.38 2.68
C GLN A 191 -2.83 -0.37 3.95
N PRO A 192 -3.34 -1.61 3.85
CA PRO A 192 -3.79 -2.35 5.03
C PRO A 192 -2.66 -2.87 5.90
N ASP A 193 -1.49 -3.12 5.33
CA ASP A 193 -0.38 -3.83 5.97
C ASP A 193 0.72 -2.88 6.44
N GLU A 194 1.46 -3.32 7.46
CA GLU A 194 2.73 -2.67 7.84
C GLU A 194 3.84 -3.04 6.84
N LEU A 195 4.99 -2.37 6.94
CA LEU A 195 6.18 -2.68 6.12
C LEU A 195 5.95 -2.56 4.61
N SER A 196 5.07 -1.65 4.21
CA SER A 196 4.83 -1.35 2.81
C SER A 196 5.60 -0.14 2.30
N TYR A 197 5.87 -0.14 1.00
CA TYR A 197 6.43 1.00 0.26
C TYR A 197 5.44 1.58 -0.76
N LEU A 198 4.26 0.98 -0.94
CA LEU A 198 3.30 1.37 -1.97
C LEU A 198 1.89 1.46 -1.39
N CYS A 199 1.15 2.48 -1.79
CA CYS A 199 -0.27 2.59 -1.50
C CYS A 199 -1.10 2.17 -2.73
N SER A 200 -2.14 1.37 -2.50
CA SER A 200 -3.04 0.89 -3.53
C SER A 200 -4.17 1.89 -3.77
N ASP A 201 -4.60 2.07 -5.01
CA ASP A 201 -5.74 2.92 -5.33
C ASP A 201 -7.07 2.34 -4.85
N CYS A 202 -7.98 3.21 -4.42
CA CYS A 202 -9.39 2.88 -4.28
C CYS A 202 -10.03 2.69 -5.64
N THR A 203 -10.71 1.56 -5.84
CA THR A 203 -11.50 1.31 -7.05
C THR A 203 -12.66 2.31 -7.17
N SER A 204 -13.22 2.47 -8.37
CA SER A 204 -14.44 3.25 -8.57
C SER A 204 -15.56 2.81 -7.60
N GLY A 205 -16.39 3.78 -7.22
CA GLY A 205 -17.40 3.63 -6.18
C GLY A 205 -16.87 3.63 -4.74
N LYS A 206 -15.56 3.80 -4.54
CA LYS A 206 -14.97 3.93 -3.20
C LYS A 206 -14.07 5.16 -3.10
N SER A 207 -13.84 5.60 -1.88
CA SER A 207 -12.88 6.66 -1.56
C SER A 207 -12.14 6.37 -0.25
N SER A 208 -11.04 7.08 -0.02
CA SER A 208 -10.29 7.01 1.23
C SER A 208 -9.75 8.37 1.63
N ALA A 209 -9.72 8.63 2.94
CA ALA A 209 -8.99 9.76 3.48
C ALA A 209 -7.48 9.47 3.51
N ARG A 210 -6.67 10.50 3.70
CA ARG A 210 -5.21 10.34 3.89
C ARG A 210 -4.92 9.40 5.05
N GLY A 211 -3.99 8.46 4.86
CA GLY A 211 -3.56 7.51 5.88
C GLY A 211 -4.53 6.34 6.10
N SER A 212 -5.47 6.09 5.19
CA SER A 212 -6.44 5.01 5.36
C SER A 212 -5.82 3.62 5.16
N THR A 213 -6.29 2.65 5.94
CA THR A 213 -5.96 1.24 5.78
C THR A 213 -6.93 0.49 4.88
N ASN A 214 -8.04 1.13 4.47
CA ASN A 214 -9.02 0.58 3.56
C ASN A 214 -9.79 1.70 2.83
N CYS A 215 -10.39 1.36 1.69
CA CYS A 215 -11.30 2.22 0.95
C CYS A 215 -12.75 2.05 1.44
N THR A 216 -13.43 3.17 1.66
CA THR A 216 -14.83 3.23 2.06
C THR A 216 -15.73 3.34 0.84
N ALA A 217 -16.75 2.48 0.75
CA ALA A 217 -17.76 2.54 -0.30
C ALA A 217 -18.60 3.82 -0.20
N CYS A 218 -18.93 4.40 -1.35
CA CYS A 218 -19.85 5.53 -1.38
C CYS A 218 -21.23 5.12 -0.87
N SER A 219 -21.72 5.89 0.11
CA SER A 219 -23.06 5.71 0.66
C SER A 219 -24.13 5.99 -0.39
N SER A 220 -25.35 5.54 -0.14
CA SER A 220 -26.48 5.72 -1.04
C SER A 220 -26.66 7.17 -1.45
N GLY A 221 -26.83 7.43 -2.75
CA GLY A 221 -27.01 8.77 -3.29
C GLY A 221 -25.70 9.49 -3.64
N LYS A 222 -24.55 8.92 -3.27
CA LYS A 222 -23.22 9.38 -3.65
C LYS A 222 -22.53 8.43 -4.61
N TYR A 223 -21.53 8.93 -5.32
CA TYR A 223 -20.71 8.17 -6.24
C TYR A 223 -19.24 8.60 -6.22
N ALA A 224 -18.36 7.74 -6.73
CA ALA A 224 -16.95 8.04 -7.00
C ALA A 224 -16.57 7.47 -8.38
N SER A 225 -16.40 8.35 -9.38
CA SER A 225 -16.32 7.93 -10.78
C SER A 225 -14.98 7.35 -11.21
N SER A 226 -13.90 7.66 -10.50
CA SER A 226 -12.56 7.26 -10.89
C SER A 226 -11.88 6.42 -9.82
N THR A 227 -11.01 5.52 -10.26
CA THR A 227 -9.97 4.95 -9.41
C THR A 227 -9.16 6.06 -8.76
N GLY A 228 -8.77 5.90 -7.49
CA GLY A 228 -8.06 6.93 -6.72
C GLY A 228 -8.95 8.08 -6.24
N SER A 229 -10.28 7.93 -6.24
CA SER A 229 -11.19 8.99 -5.77
C SER A 229 -10.95 9.29 -4.28
N SER A 230 -10.72 10.55 -3.97
CA SER A 230 -10.48 11.01 -2.60
C SER A 230 -11.75 11.18 -1.76
N GLU A 231 -12.91 11.30 -2.42
CA GLU A 231 -14.20 11.47 -1.77
C GLU A 231 -15.33 10.91 -2.62
N CYS A 232 -16.49 10.75 -1.98
CA CYS A 232 -17.74 10.39 -2.64
C CYS A 232 -18.60 11.64 -2.80
N VAL A 233 -18.96 11.93 -4.05
CA VAL A 233 -19.72 13.13 -4.45
C VAL A 233 -21.20 12.80 -4.50
N ASP A 234 -22.08 13.72 -4.08
CA ASP A 234 -23.53 13.54 -4.22
C ASP A 234 -23.95 13.55 -5.69
N CYS A 235 -24.91 12.70 -6.06
CA CYS A 235 -25.51 12.80 -7.38
C CYS A 235 -26.26 14.12 -7.52
N GLU A 236 -25.93 14.88 -8.57
CA GLU A 236 -26.59 16.14 -8.88
C GLU A 236 -28.11 16.00 -8.99
N SER A 237 -28.83 17.09 -8.71
CA SER A 237 -30.29 17.14 -8.86
C SER A 237 -30.72 16.69 -10.27
N GLY A 238 -31.75 15.84 -10.33
CA GLY A 238 -32.22 15.21 -11.57
C GLY A 238 -31.45 13.95 -11.99
N LYS A 239 -30.48 13.49 -11.19
CA LYS A 239 -29.82 12.18 -11.32
C LYS A 239 -29.99 11.36 -10.04
N LYS A 240 -29.79 10.05 -10.15
CA LYS A 240 -29.69 9.12 -9.02
C LYS A 240 -28.44 8.25 -9.16
N ALA A 241 -27.89 7.79 -8.05
CA ALA A 241 -26.76 6.86 -8.05
C ALA A 241 -27.12 5.57 -8.83
N THR A 242 -26.16 5.02 -9.58
CA THR A 242 -26.33 3.76 -10.32
C THR A 242 -26.53 2.55 -9.40
N SER A 243 -25.99 2.61 -8.19
CA SER A 243 -26.11 1.58 -7.15
C SER A 243 -26.53 2.19 -5.81
N PHE A 244 -27.09 1.37 -4.92
CA PHE A 244 -27.44 1.79 -3.55
C PHE A 244 -26.20 1.97 -2.67
N VAL A 245 -25.13 1.23 -2.92
CA VAL A 245 -23.81 1.35 -2.26
C VAL A 245 -22.72 1.20 -3.30
N ALA A 246 -21.60 1.91 -3.10
CA ALA A 246 -20.46 1.90 -3.99
C ALA A 246 -20.80 2.26 -5.44
N ALA A 247 -21.68 3.24 -5.64
CA ALA A 247 -21.98 3.71 -6.98
C ALA A 247 -20.76 4.42 -7.57
N ASP A 248 -20.47 4.14 -8.83
CA ASP A 248 -19.40 4.75 -9.61
C ASP A 248 -19.93 5.82 -10.58
N ASP A 249 -21.25 5.96 -10.71
CA ASP A 249 -21.85 6.95 -11.60
C ASP A 249 -23.25 7.36 -11.11
N CYS A 250 -23.78 8.42 -11.73
CA CYS A 250 -25.13 8.91 -11.54
C CYS A 250 -25.90 8.87 -12.86
N THR A 251 -27.01 8.13 -12.88
CA THR A 251 -27.91 8.07 -14.02
C THR A 251 -28.99 9.14 -13.93
N LYS A 252 -29.24 9.83 -15.05
CA LYS A 252 -30.32 10.84 -15.17
C LYS A 252 -31.70 10.21 -14.98
N CYS A 253 -32.58 10.93 -14.29
CA CYS A 253 -33.98 10.55 -14.17
C CYS A 253 -34.71 10.62 -15.51
N THR A 254 -35.53 9.61 -15.79
CA THR A 254 -36.38 9.57 -16.98
C THR A 254 -37.54 10.55 -16.81
N SER A 255 -37.69 11.47 -17.76
CA SER A 255 -38.81 12.42 -17.81
C SER A 255 -40.14 11.66 -17.77
N PRO A 256 -41.15 12.12 -16.99
CA PRO A 256 -41.26 13.41 -16.31
C PRO A 256 -40.67 13.47 -14.87
N PHE A 257 -39.96 12.44 -14.43
CA PHE A 257 -39.39 12.38 -13.09
C PHE A 257 -38.04 13.10 -12.98
N SER A 258 -37.71 13.48 -11.74
CA SER A 258 -36.50 14.16 -11.31
C SER A 258 -36.17 13.75 -9.86
N SER A 259 -35.12 14.31 -9.30
CA SER A 259 -34.62 14.03 -7.96
C SER A 259 -33.95 15.27 -7.36
N SER A 260 -33.84 15.33 -6.03
CA SER A 260 -32.94 16.25 -5.34
C SER A 260 -31.50 15.75 -5.40
N GLU A 261 -30.56 16.62 -5.08
CA GLU A 261 -29.15 16.25 -4.86
C GLU A 261 -29.04 15.14 -3.80
N GLY A 262 -28.15 14.18 -4.03
CA GLY A 262 -27.92 13.04 -3.13
C GLY A 262 -29.08 12.04 -3.07
N SER A 263 -30.08 12.15 -3.96
CA SER A 263 -31.21 11.21 -3.95
C SER A 263 -30.85 9.84 -4.52
N THR A 264 -31.39 8.80 -3.91
CA THR A 264 -31.28 7.41 -4.37
C THR A 264 -32.35 7.03 -5.39
N ASN A 265 -33.36 7.89 -5.59
CA ASN A 265 -34.46 7.60 -6.51
C ASN A 265 -35.02 8.86 -7.19
N CYS A 266 -35.72 8.64 -8.29
CA CYS A 266 -36.36 9.66 -9.11
C CYS A 266 -37.82 9.83 -8.69
N SER A 267 -38.05 10.44 -7.53
CA SER A 267 -39.38 10.57 -6.92
C SER A 267 -39.99 11.97 -7.03
N LEU A 268 -39.30 12.95 -7.60
CA LEU A 268 -39.84 14.29 -7.80
C LEU A 268 -40.37 14.44 -9.22
N CYS A 269 -41.37 15.30 -9.41
CA CYS A 269 -41.72 15.73 -10.76
C CYS A 269 -40.80 16.86 -11.20
N LYS A 270 -40.31 16.79 -12.44
CA LYS A 270 -39.54 17.87 -13.07
C LYS A 270 -40.38 19.15 -13.13
N GLU A 271 -39.72 20.30 -13.28
CA GLU A 271 -40.40 21.56 -13.60
C GLU A 271 -41.41 21.38 -14.75
N THR A 272 -42.51 22.12 -14.69
CA THR A 272 -43.68 22.01 -15.58
C THR A 272 -44.53 20.75 -15.37
N TYR A 273 -44.25 19.94 -14.34
CA TYR A 273 -45.09 18.82 -13.90
C TYR A 273 -45.39 18.93 -12.40
N PHE A 274 -46.50 18.31 -11.96
CA PHE A 274 -46.85 18.16 -10.56
C PHE A 274 -47.25 16.72 -10.23
N MET A 275 -47.00 16.31 -9.00
CA MET A 275 -47.32 14.97 -8.51
C MET A 275 -48.78 14.86 -8.07
N LYS A 276 -49.50 13.86 -8.60
CA LYS A 276 -50.85 13.45 -8.17
C LYS A 276 -50.96 11.93 -8.23
N GLY A 277 -51.29 11.29 -7.11
CA GLY A 277 -51.47 9.82 -7.08
C GLY A 277 -50.21 9.02 -7.43
N GLY A 278 -49.02 9.54 -7.16
CA GLY A 278 -47.75 8.88 -7.48
C GLY A 278 -47.26 9.07 -8.93
N THR A 279 -48.04 9.72 -9.78
CA THR A 279 -47.67 10.03 -11.16
C THR A 279 -47.47 11.54 -11.37
N CYS A 280 -46.58 11.89 -12.29
CA CYS A 280 -46.35 13.28 -12.69
C CYS A 280 -47.28 13.66 -13.83
N HIS A 281 -48.06 14.72 -13.63
CA HIS A 281 -48.98 15.29 -14.61
C HIS A 281 -48.46 16.65 -15.05
N SER A 282 -48.74 17.05 -16.29
CA SER A 282 -48.38 18.38 -16.80
C SER A 282 -49.01 19.47 -15.93
N CYS A 283 -48.27 20.56 -15.73
CA CYS A 283 -48.72 21.70 -14.93
C CYS A 283 -50.02 22.29 -15.53
N PRO A 284 -51.12 22.37 -14.76
CA PRO A 284 -52.36 22.97 -15.22
C PRO A 284 -52.17 24.43 -15.64
N SER A 285 -53.00 24.90 -16.58
CA SER A 285 -53.02 26.31 -16.97
C SER A 285 -53.22 27.22 -15.76
N ASN A 286 -52.56 28.38 -15.77
CA ASN A 286 -52.60 29.37 -14.68
C ASN A 286 -52.03 28.91 -13.34
N THR A 287 -51.16 27.89 -13.36
CA THR A 287 -50.38 27.46 -12.20
C THR A 287 -48.88 27.49 -12.50
N LYS A 288 -48.05 27.53 -11.44
CA LYS A 288 -46.60 27.38 -11.54
C LYS A 288 -46.20 26.09 -10.83
N CYS A 289 -45.42 25.27 -11.53
CA CYS A 289 -44.90 24.01 -11.00
C CYS A 289 -43.36 23.98 -11.05
N PRO A 290 -42.68 24.54 -10.04
CA PRO A 290 -41.25 24.28 -9.81
C PRO A 290 -40.96 22.79 -9.55
N LEU A 291 -39.68 22.42 -9.50
CA LEU A 291 -39.24 21.07 -9.16
C LEU A 291 -39.92 20.56 -7.88
N GLY A 292 -40.47 19.34 -7.91
CA GLY A 292 -41.08 18.70 -6.74
C GLY A 292 -42.48 19.22 -6.38
N THR A 293 -43.15 19.93 -7.30
CA THR A 293 -44.55 20.35 -7.10
C THR A 293 -45.48 19.14 -6.97
N SER A 294 -46.49 19.25 -6.11
CA SER A 294 -47.54 18.26 -5.82
C SER A 294 -48.90 18.96 -5.69
N VAL A 295 -49.98 18.20 -5.61
CA VAL A 295 -51.32 18.74 -5.32
C VAL A 295 -51.32 19.61 -4.05
N ALA A 296 -50.51 19.30 -3.05
CA ALA A 296 -50.49 20.06 -1.80
C ALA A 296 -49.92 21.49 -2.00
N ASN A 297 -48.81 21.62 -2.71
CA ASN A 297 -48.00 22.85 -2.77
C ASN A 297 -48.04 23.57 -4.13
N ILE A 298 -48.89 23.15 -5.07
CA ILE A 298 -49.01 23.80 -6.38
C ILE A 298 -49.37 25.30 -6.26
N VAL A 299 -48.58 26.15 -6.93
CA VAL A 299 -48.77 27.60 -6.87
C VAL A 299 -49.80 28.02 -7.91
N VAL A 300 -50.88 28.67 -7.49
CA VAL A 300 -51.92 29.21 -8.37
C VAL A 300 -51.62 30.68 -8.65
N ASN A 301 -51.69 31.10 -9.91
CA ASN A 301 -51.47 32.50 -10.27
C ASN A 301 -52.56 33.39 -9.68
N SER A 302 -52.22 34.66 -9.41
CA SER A 302 -53.19 35.65 -8.91
C SER A 302 -54.44 35.72 -9.79
N GLY A 303 -55.62 35.72 -9.18
CA GLY A 303 -56.91 35.73 -9.88
C GLY A 303 -57.54 34.35 -10.15
N TYR A 304 -56.87 33.26 -9.76
CA TYR A 304 -57.39 31.89 -9.91
C TYR A 304 -57.48 31.18 -8.54
N TRP A 305 -58.36 30.18 -8.42
CA TRP A 305 -58.53 29.36 -7.20
C TRP A 305 -58.61 27.88 -7.54
N ARG A 306 -58.33 27.03 -6.54
CA ARG A 306 -58.50 25.57 -6.67
C ARG A 306 -59.97 25.21 -6.46
N VAL A 307 -60.52 24.35 -7.31
CA VAL A 307 -61.84 23.75 -7.10
C VAL A 307 -61.60 22.48 -6.28
N GLY A 308 -62.19 22.41 -5.07
CA GLY A 308 -62.05 21.30 -4.14
C GLY A 308 -62.73 20.02 -4.61
#